data_AF-A0A358GP63-F1
#
_entry.id   AF-A0A358GP63-F1
#
_cell.length_a   1.000
_cell.length_b   1.000
_cell.length_c   1.000
_cell.angle_alpha   90.00
_cell.angle_beta   90.00
_cell.angle_gamma   90.00
#
_symmetry.space_group_name_H-M   'P 1'
#
loop_
_entity.id
_entity.type
_entity.pdbx_description
1 polymer ?
#
loop_
_entity_poly.entity_id
_entity_poly.type
_entity_poly.pdbx_seq_one_letter_code
_entity_poly.pdbx_strand_id
1 'polypeptide(L)'
;MEPITVLSDGSRGIDYDHIIELLNEWITDEKRESAVKTEKNMESMVGSKWGTARYCIVDYQDAGQAVSAANAIRAFVPQIPLLVITDFQSLIRKRHLQLIKGTGLMKLILWKEKEPEGLIMEIQRWLHSVACKSKTALPSTRSMRR
;
A
#
# COMPACT_ATOMS: atom_id res chain seq x y z
N MET A 1 5.34 12.08 -11.86
CA MET A 1 6.00 11.05 -11.04
C MET A 1 5.07 9.87 -10.96
N GLU A 2 5.61 8.66 -11.12
CA GLU A 2 4.83 7.43 -10.99
C GLU A 2 4.21 7.36 -9.59
N PRO A 3 2.92 6.99 -9.48
CA PRO A 3 2.21 6.98 -8.20
C PRO A 3 2.67 5.85 -7.27
N ILE A 4 3.52 4.94 -7.75
CA ILE A 4 4.01 3.77 -7.01
C ILE A 4 5.53 3.75 -7.10
N THR A 5 6.20 3.57 -5.97
CA THR A 5 7.67 3.40 -5.91
C THR A 5 8.02 1.99 -5.48
N VAL A 6 8.91 1.32 -6.19
CA VAL A 6 9.42 -0.02 -5.83
C VAL A 6 10.82 0.09 -5.24
N LEU A 7 11.00 -0.50 -4.06
CA LEU A 7 12.29 -0.67 -3.39
C LEU A 7 12.58 -2.16 -3.32
N SER A 8 13.46 -2.65 -4.19
CA SER A 8 13.80 -4.06 -4.26
C SER A 8 15.28 -4.32 -4.55
N ASP A 9 15.78 -5.47 -4.11
CA ASP A 9 17.08 -6.01 -4.48
C ASP A 9 17.05 -6.84 -5.78
N GLY A 10 15.87 -7.06 -6.37
CA GLY A 10 15.67 -7.81 -7.61
C GLY A 10 15.88 -9.32 -7.48
N SER A 11 16.10 -9.83 -6.28
CA SER A 11 16.51 -11.23 -6.04
C SER A 11 15.45 -12.27 -6.43
N ARG A 12 14.16 -11.87 -6.44
CA ARG A 12 13.02 -12.79 -6.58
C ARG A 12 12.41 -12.84 -7.99
N GLY A 13 12.87 -12.01 -8.92
CA GLY A 13 12.33 -11.97 -10.30
C GLY A 13 10.83 -11.66 -10.37
N ILE A 14 10.32 -10.86 -9.42
CA ILE A 14 8.92 -10.44 -9.39
C ILE A 14 8.64 -9.49 -10.56
N ASP A 15 7.56 -9.74 -11.29
CA ASP A 15 7.06 -8.83 -12.33
C ASP A 15 6.40 -7.60 -11.70
N TYR A 16 7.22 -6.61 -11.37
CA TYR A 16 6.75 -5.35 -10.78
C TYR A 16 5.93 -4.52 -11.75
N ASP A 17 6.20 -4.61 -13.05
CA ASP A 17 5.48 -3.84 -14.06
C ASP A 17 4.00 -4.25 -14.05
N HIS A 18 3.73 -5.56 -14.06
CA HIS A 18 2.37 -6.07 -13.94
C HIS A 18 1.69 -5.68 -12.61
N ILE A 19 2.42 -5.72 -11.49
CA ILE A 19 1.87 -5.31 -10.18
C ILE A 19 1.56 -3.81 -10.16
N ILE A 20 2.42 -2.98 -10.76
CA ILE A 20 2.24 -1.53 -10.86
C ILE A 20 1.01 -1.21 -11.72
N GLU A 21 0.80 -1.92 -12.84
CA GLU A 21 -0.40 -1.78 -13.67
C GLU A 21 -1.68 -2.04 -12.86
N LEU A 22 -1.76 -3.17 -12.14
CA LEU A 22 -2.91 -3.51 -11.30
C LEU A 22 -3.20 -2.45 -10.23
N LEU A 23 -2.14 -1.92 -9.60
CA LEU A 23 -2.27 -0.86 -8.60
C LEU A 23 -2.72 0.47 -9.23
N ASN A 24 -2.25 0.80 -10.42
CA ASN A 24 -2.62 2.01 -11.14
C ASN A 24 -4.09 2.01 -11.60
N GLU A 25 -4.59 0.88 -12.07
CA GLU A 25 -6.01 0.70 -12.41
C GLU A 25 -6.89 1.00 -11.20
N TRP A 26 -6.55 0.41 -10.04
CA TRP A 26 -7.30 0.63 -8.80
C TRP A 26 -7.24 2.09 -8.32
N ILE A 27 -6.07 2.74 -8.36
CA ILE A 27 -5.92 4.16 -7.99
C ILE A 27 -6.79 5.06 -8.90
N THR A 28 -6.91 4.70 -10.18
CA THR A 28 -7.70 5.45 -11.16
C THR A 28 -9.19 5.29 -10.90
N ASP A 29 -9.64 4.09 -10.56
CA ASP A 29 -11.03 3.82 -10.21
C ASP A 29 -11.45 4.48 -8.89
N GLU A 30 -10.60 4.50 -7.86
CA GLU A 30 -10.88 5.27 -6.64
C GLU A 30 -11.05 6.77 -6.93
N LYS A 31 -10.20 7.35 -7.78
CA LYS A 31 -10.33 8.77 -8.19
C LYS A 31 -11.63 9.03 -8.95
N ARG A 32 -12.07 8.10 -9.79
CA ARG A 32 -13.36 8.21 -10.52
C ARG A 32 -14.55 8.12 -9.57
N GLU A 33 -14.52 7.21 -8.60
CA GLU A 33 -15.59 7.09 -7.59
C GLU A 33 -15.63 8.29 -6.62
N SER A 34 -14.48 8.88 -6.29
CA SER A 34 -14.38 10.06 -5.42
C SER A 34 -14.66 11.39 -6.14
N ALA A 35 -14.42 11.49 -7.45
CA ALA A 35 -14.83 12.66 -8.25
C ALA A 35 -16.36 12.83 -8.39
N VAL A 36 -17.13 11.76 -8.14
CA VAL A 36 -18.60 11.80 -8.11
C VAL A 36 -19.13 12.26 -6.75
N LYS A 37 -18.26 12.36 -5.73
CA LYS A 37 -18.61 12.85 -4.39
C LYS A 37 -17.68 13.98 -3.96
N THR A 38 -18.22 15.20 -4.12
CA THR A 38 -17.73 16.47 -3.55
C THR A 38 -16.82 17.27 -4.48
N GLU A 39 -17.44 18.17 -5.25
CA GLU A 39 -16.84 19.48 -5.47
C GLU A 39 -16.58 20.13 -4.10
N LYS A 40 -15.32 20.54 -3.88
CA LYS A 40 -14.76 21.38 -2.81
C LYS A 40 -13.87 20.66 -1.79
N ASN A 41 -12.70 21.28 -1.64
CA ASN A 41 -11.64 21.10 -0.66
C ASN A 41 -10.64 19.96 -0.92
N MET A 42 -9.64 20.25 -1.76
CA MET A 42 -8.24 20.07 -1.37
C MET A 42 -7.34 20.94 -2.23
N GLU A 43 -7.36 22.25 -1.94
CA GLU A 43 -6.21 23.09 -2.21
C GLU A 43 -5.13 22.82 -1.15
N SER A 44 -3.88 22.88 -1.59
CA SER A 44 -2.65 22.90 -0.80
C SER A 44 -2.10 21.55 -0.30
N MET A 45 -1.35 20.89 -1.18
CA MET A 45 -0.01 20.40 -0.81
C MET A 45 0.90 20.34 -2.05
N VAL A 46 1.19 21.52 -2.62
CA VAL A 46 2.29 21.69 -3.57
C VAL A 46 3.52 22.05 -2.76
N GLY A 47 4.45 21.11 -2.60
CA GLY A 47 5.70 21.40 -1.89
C GLY A 47 6.48 20.18 -1.43
N SER A 48 6.89 19.32 -2.36
CA SER A 48 8.08 18.45 -2.27
C SER A 48 8.06 17.55 -3.51
N LYS A 49 9.22 17.33 -4.14
CA LYS A 49 9.33 16.44 -5.30
C LYS A 49 8.85 15.01 -5.02
N TRP A 50 8.51 14.62 -3.78
CA TRP A 50 7.94 13.32 -3.40
C TRP A 50 6.44 13.31 -3.08
N GLY A 51 5.75 14.45 -3.18
CA GLY A 51 4.34 14.61 -2.81
C GLY A 51 3.31 13.97 -3.75
N THR A 52 3.70 13.04 -4.62
CA THR A 52 2.78 12.34 -5.55
C THR A 52 2.87 10.81 -5.52
N ALA A 53 3.86 10.22 -4.83
CA ALA A 53 3.88 8.78 -4.62
C ALA A 53 2.77 8.41 -3.61
N ARG A 54 1.79 7.64 -4.08
CA ARG A 54 0.63 7.23 -3.30
C ARG A 54 0.83 5.89 -2.62
N TYR A 55 1.77 5.08 -3.11
CA TYR A 55 2.04 3.73 -2.63
C TYR A 55 3.52 3.39 -2.78
N CYS A 56 4.05 2.51 -1.94
CA CYS A 56 5.39 1.96 -2.09
C CYS A 56 5.39 0.44 -1.89
N ILE A 57 6.07 -0.27 -2.79
CA ILE A 57 6.36 -1.69 -2.70
C ILE A 57 7.77 -1.84 -2.13
N VAL A 58 7.92 -2.66 -1.09
CA VAL A 58 9.20 -2.97 -0.46
C VAL A 58 9.42 -4.48 -0.53
N ASP A 59 10.41 -4.90 -1.30
CA ASP A 59 10.75 -6.32 -1.52
C ASP A 59 12.25 -6.54 -1.36
N TYR A 60 12.66 -6.98 -0.18
CA TYR A 60 14.04 -7.41 0.06
C TYR A 60 14.05 -8.84 0.56
N GLN A 61 15.08 -9.59 0.16
CA GLN A 61 15.34 -10.90 0.72
C GLN A 61 15.66 -10.81 2.21
N ASP A 62 16.53 -9.87 2.58
CA ASP A 62 16.85 -9.61 3.97
C ASP A 62 15.78 -8.76 4.67
N ALA A 63 15.42 -9.20 5.87
CA ALA A 63 14.43 -8.53 6.69
C ALA A 63 14.87 -7.16 7.19
N GLY A 64 16.14 -7.04 7.57
CA GLY A 64 16.71 -5.78 8.05
C GLY A 64 16.71 -4.73 6.95
N GLN A 65 17.05 -5.14 5.73
CA GLN A 65 16.99 -4.28 4.54
C GLN A 65 15.56 -3.83 4.23
N ALA A 66 14.57 -4.73 4.27
CA ALA A 66 13.17 -4.36 4.09
C ALA A 66 12.72 -3.32 5.14
N VAL A 67 13.04 -3.55 6.42
CA VAL A 67 12.70 -2.62 7.50
C VAL A 67 13.42 -1.27 7.35
N SER A 68 14.70 -1.29 6.99
CA SER A 68 15.52 -0.11 6.77
C SER A 68 14.96 0.75 5.62
N ALA A 69 14.69 0.12 4.47
CA ALA A 69 14.11 0.78 3.30
C ALA A 69 12.72 1.38 3.59
N ALA A 70 11.86 0.62 4.27
CA ALA A 70 10.53 1.08 4.69
C ALA A 70 10.60 2.29 5.64
N ASN A 71 11.53 2.29 6.58
CA ASN A 71 11.74 3.41 7.49
C ASN A 71 12.37 4.62 6.80
N ALA A 72 13.27 4.40 5.85
CA ALA A 72 13.89 5.47 5.07
C ALA A 72 12.83 6.25 4.29
N ILE A 73 11.92 5.59 3.57
CA ILE A 73 10.86 6.28 2.84
C ILE A 73 9.86 6.96 3.80
N ARG A 74 9.52 6.33 4.92
CA ARG A 74 8.59 6.89 5.92
C ARG A 74 9.19 7.99 6.79
N ALA A 75 10.52 8.16 6.81
CA ALA A 75 11.13 9.34 7.41
C ALA A 75 10.72 10.62 6.67
N PHE A 76 10.45 10.51 5.37
CA PHE A 76 10.06 11.64 4.52
C PHE A 76 8.56 11.70 4.26
N VAL A 77 7.89 10.55 4.15
CA VAL A 77 6.44 10.45 3.97
C VAL A 77 5.85 9.47 4.99
N PRO A 78 5.65 9.86 6.26
CA PRO A 78 5.24 8.95 7.34
C PRO A 78 3.91 8.21 7.08
N GLN A 79 3.03 8.83 6.29
CA GLN A 79 1.71 8.31 5.94
C GLN A 79 1.70 7.44 4.68
N ILE A 80 2.83 7.23 3.99
CA ILE A 80 2.84 6.45 2.75
C ILE A 80 2.38 5.01 3.02
N PRO A 81 1.36 4.54 2.29
CA PRO A 81 0.97 3.14 2.29
C PRO A 81 2.11 2.25 1.78
N LEU A 82 2.42 1.18 2.52
CA LEU A 82 3.44 0.21 2.17
C LEU A 82 2.84 -1.16 1.87
N LEU A 83 3.27 -1.75 0.76
CA LEU A 83 3.14 -3.17 0.46
C LEU A 83 4.51 -3.82 0.66
N VAL A 84 4.67 -4.61 1.72
CA VAL A 84 5.92 -5.32 2.02
C VAL A 84 5.80 -6.76 1.53
N ILE A 85 6.68 -7.17 0.62
CA ILE A 85 6.81 -8.53 0.09
C ILE A 85 8.05 -9.15 0.74
N THR A 86 7.89 -10.34 1.34
CA THR A 86 8.98 -10.97 2.09
C THR A 86 8.78 -12.47 2.30
N ASP A 87 9.85 -13.20 2.57
CA ASP A 87 9.87 -14.64 2.84
C ASP A 87 9.83 -15.00 4.34
N PHE A 88 9.59 -14.02 5.23
CA PHE A 88 9.70 -14.20 6.69
C PHE A 88 9.13 -15.53 7.19
N GLN A 89 10.00 -16.36 7.79
CA GLN A 89 9.57 -17.54 8.54
C GLN A 89 8.85 -17.11 9.84
N SER A 90 7.88 -17.91 10.29
CA SER A 90 6.69 -17.44 11.03
C SER A 90 6.90 -16.67 12.33
N LEU A 91 8.00 -16.90 13.05
CA LEU A 91 8.26 -16.29 14.38
C LEU A 91 8.87 -14.89 14.29
N ILE A 92 9.51 -14.58 13.17
CA ILE A 92 10.21 -13.32 12.93
C ILE A 92 9.27 -12.24 12.36
N ARG A 93 8.14 -12.67 11.77
CA ARG A 93 7.13 -11.86 11.05
C ARG A 93 6.63 -10.62 11.82
N LYS A 94 6.22 -10.79 13.08
CA LYS A 94 5.60 -9.69 13.85
C LYS A 94 6.62 -8.66 14.33
N ARG A 95 7.84 -9.10 14.68
CA ARG A 95 8.86 -8.23 15.25
C ARG A 95 9.37 -7.25 14.20
N HIS A 96 9.69 -7.72 13.00
CA HIS A 96 10.16 -6.82 11.93
C HIS A 96 9.10 -5.82 11.50
N LEU A 97 7.82 -6.22 11.40
CA LEU A 97 6.74 -5.28 11.11
C LEU A 97 6.60 -4.20 12.20
N GLN A 98 6.79 -4.56 13.48
CA GLN A 98 6.75 -3.59 14.59
C GLN A 98 7.92 -2.58 14.55
N LEU A 99 9.01 -2.89 13.84
CA LEU A 99 10.14 -1.99 13.67
C LEU A 99 9.93 -0.97 12.53
N ILE A 100 8.92 -1.18 11.68
CA ILE A 100 8.53 -0.23 10.63
C ILE A 100 7.68 0.88 11.27
N LYS A 101 8.22 2.09 11.29
CA LYS A 101 7.61 3.29 11.89
C LYS A 101 6.65 3.97 10.91
N GLY A 102 5.95 5.02 11.35
CA GLY A 102 5.01 5.80 10.55
C GLY A 102 3.54 5.44 10.79
N THR A 103 2.64 6.24 10.22
CA THR A 103 1.18 6.14 10.42
C THR A 103 0.43 5.61 9.20
N GLY A 104 1.12 5.44 8.06
CA GLY A 104 0.55 4.90 6.84
C GLY A 104 0.13 3.44 6.97
N LEU A 105 -0.88 3.06 6.18
CA LEU A 105 -1.31 1.66 6.07
C LEU A 105 -0.13 0.78 5.67
N MET A 106 -0.11 -0.44 6.17
CA MET A 106 0.92 -1.42 5.85
C MET A 106 0.28 -2.77 5.61
N LYS A 107 0.58 -3.37 4.47
CA LYS A 107 0.19 -4.73 4.11
C LYS A 107 1.45 -5.57 3.95
N LEU A 108 1.48 -6.71 4.61
CA LEU A 108 2.48 -7.74 4.40
C LEU A 108 1.90 -8.81 3.47
N ILE A 109 2.67 -9.21 2.46
CA ILE A 109 2.43 -10.41 1.66
C ILE A 109 3.65 -11.32 1.74
N LEU A 110 3.41 -12.61 1.92
CA LEU A 110 4.48 -13.60 1.95
C LEU A 110 4.83 -14.01 0.53
N TRP A 111 6.10 -13.86 0.17
CA TRP A 111 6.62 -14.39 -1.08
C TRP A 111 6.62 -15.91 -1.05
N LYS A 112 6.10 -16.49 -2.13
CA LYS A 112 6.07 -17.93 -2.36
C LYS A 112 6.62 -18.19 -3.74
N GLU A 113 7.89 -18.58 -3.80
CA GLU A 113 8.61 -18.83 -5.05
C GLU A 113 7.89 -19.83 -5.98
N LYS A 114 7.24 -20.84 -5.42
CA LYS A 114 6.51 -21.87 -6.18
C LYS A 114 5.11 -21.43 -6.64
N GLU A 115 4.61 -20.29 -6.16
CA GLU A 115 3.26 -19.79 -6.41
C GLU A 115 3.29 -18.26 -6.70
N PRO A 116 4.02 -17.79 -7.74
CA PRO A 116 4.12 -16.37 -8.05
C PRO A 116 2.75 -15.75 -8.38
N GLU A 117 1.87 -16.50 -9.04
CA GLU A 117 0.48 -16.07 -9.30
C GLU A 117 -0.32 -15.82 -8.01
N GLY A 118 0.05 -16.51 -6.94
CA GLY A 118 -0.56 -16.30 -5.62
C GLY A 118 -0.29 -14.90 -5.05
N LEU A 119 0.86 -14.30 -5.37
CA LEU A 119 1.19 -12.92 -5.01
C LEU A 119 0.21 -11.95 -5.68
N ILE A 120 0.01 -12.10 -6.99
CA ILE A 120 -0.89 -11.25 -7.79
C ILE A 120 -2.32 -11.33 -7.24
N MET A 121 -2.83 -12.55 -7.02
CA MET A 121 -4.16 -12.75 -6.45
C MET A 121 -4.32 -12.15 -5.05
N GLU A 122 -3.28 -12.22 -4.20
CA GLU A 122 -3.33 -11.61 -2.87
C GLU A 122 -3.34 -10.09 -2.93
N ILE A 123 -2.55 -9.49 -3.84
CA ILE A 123 -2.57 -8.05 -4.10
C ILE A 123 -3.96 -7.61 -4.58
N GLN A 124 -4.52 -8.29 -5.59
CA GLN A 124 -5.88 -8.01 -6.08
C GLN A 124 -6.92 -8.10 -4.96
N ARG A 125 -6.91 -9.19 -4.17
CA ARG A 125 -7.84 -9.38 -3.06
C ARG A 125 -7.71 -8.27 -2.01
N TRP A 126 -6.48 -7.86 -1.71
CA TRP A 126 -6.23 -6.76 -0.79
C TRP A 126 -6.82 -5.46 -1.32
N LEU A 127 -6.56 -5.11 -2.58
CA LEU A 127 -7.09 -3.90 -3.22
C LEU A 127 -8.63 -3.87 -3.21
N HIS A 128 -9.28 -5.00 -3.54
CA HIS A 128 -10.74 -5.11 -3.43
C HIS A 128 -11.25 -4.97 -1.99
N SER A 129 -10.52 -5.49 -1.00
CA SER A 129 -10.93 -5.39 0.41
C SER A 129 -10.90 -3.96 0.95
N VAL A 130 -9.98 -3.12 0.45
CA VAL A 130 -9.89 -1.71 0.82
C VAL A 130 -11.06 -0.94 0.21
N ALA A 131 -11.39 -1.20 -1.06
CA ALA A 131 -12.53 -0.59 -1.75
C ALA A 131 -13.90 -0.98 -1.13
N CYS A 132 -14.05 -2.19 -0.61
CA CYS A 132 -15.31 -2.60 0.05
C CYS A 132 -15.49 -1.96 1.43
N LYS A 133 -14.40 -1.72 2.18
CA LYS A 133 -14.45 -1.06 3.49
C LYS A 133 -14.82 0.42 3.41
N SER A 134 -14.43 1.12 2.33
CA SER A 134 -14.84 2.50 2.10
C SER A 134 -16.33 2.63 1.73
N LYS A 135 -16.94 1.60 1.13
CA LYS A 135 -18.36 1.57 0.74
C LYS A 135 -19.34 1.32 1.91
N THR A 136 -18.89 0.71 3.00
CA THR A 136 -19.75 0.26 4.12
C THR A 136 -19.75 1.18 5.34
N ALA A 137 -18.90 2.20 5.38
CA ALA A 137 -18.89 3.20 6.45
C ALA A 137 -19.92 4.33 6.22
N LEU A 138 -21.22 4.00 6.10
CA LEU A 138 -22.27 4.99 6.34
C LEU A 138 -22.61 4.96 7.84
N PRO A 139 -22.44 6.07 8.59
CA PRO A 139 -22.98 6.14 9.93
C PRO A 139 -24.51 6.11 9.83
N SER A 140 -25.13 5.07 10.38
CA SER A 140 -26.57 5.02 10.56
C SER A 140 -26.95 6.01 11.65
N THR A 141 -27.05 7.29 11.31
CA THR A 141 -27.71 8.28 12.16
C THR A 141 -29.21 7.96 12.17
N ARG A 142 -29.59 6.99 12.99
CA ARG A 142 -30.97 6.72 13.35
C ARG A 142 -31.37 7.81 14.34
N SER A 143 -31.93 8.89 13.80
CA SER A 143 -32.57 9.97 14.56
C SER A 143 -33.74 9.37 15.34
N MET A 144 -33.54 9.16 16.66
CA MET A 144 -34.66 9.01 17.58
C MET A 144 -35.25 10.40 17.80
N ARG A 145 -36.30 10.74 17.05
CA ARG A 145 -37.22 11.80 17.47
C ARG A 145 -38.12 11.22 18.56
N ARG A 146 -38.15 11.93 19.69
CA ARG A 146 -38.99 11.68 20.87
C ARG A 146 -40.46 11.79 20.53
#